data_AF-A0A968QS66-F1
#
_entry.id   AF-A0A968QS66-F1
#
_cell.length_a   1.000
_cell.length_b   1.000
_cell.length_c   1.000
_cell.angle_alpha   90.00
_cell.angle_beta   90.00
_cell.angle_gamma   90.00
#
_symmetry.space_group_name_H-M   'P 1'
#
loop_
_entity.id
_entity.type
_entity.pdbx_description
1 polymer ?
#
loop_
_entity_poly.entity_id
_entity_poly.type
_entity_poly.pdbx_seq_one_letter_code
_entity_poly.pdbx_strand_id
1 'polypeptide(L)'
;MAITVGNYVVATRDINNIRERSVGLVGDISGKKITVFFIGANKTIETDIHHIVYLDIEKTGKPYKKKICNRCHLLKDMEDFDINQTDAKGRKTTRPTCKECRVAIDGEPLKPDEKRRLEAIKPKGIFTCPICQKTSIVGITAKFVIDHDHKTGAGREWICDSCNTGLGRFKDDPELIQRVIDYLKN
;
A
#
# COMPACT_ATOMS: atom_id res chain seq x y z
N MET A 1 9.87 29.38 -3.16
CA MET A 1 10.34 28.91 -4.47
C MET A 1 9.19 29.11 -5.44
N ALA A 2 9.44 29.69 -6.63
CA ALA A 2 8.38 29.88 -7.63
C ALA A 2 7.95 28.51 -8.18
N ILE A 3 6.65 28.25 -8.24
CA ILE A 3 6.11 27.02 -8.80
C ILE A 3 6.19 27.09 -10.32
N THR A 4 6.72 26.03 -10.94
CA THR A 4 6.90 25.89 -12.39
C THR A 4 6.30 24.58 -12.88
N VAL A 5 6.07 24.48 -14.20
CA VAL A 5 5.62 23.25 -14.85
C VAL A 5 6.58 22.09 -14.54
N GLY A 6 6.02 20.92 -14.23
CA GLY A 6 6.79 19.75 -13.81
C GLY A 6 7.19 19.74 -12.33
N ASN A 7 6.91 20.79 -11.56
CA ASN A 7 7.08 20.72 -10.11
C ASN A 7 6.00 19.85 -9.47
N TYR A 8 6.38 19.16 -8.39
CA TYR A 8 5.43 18.54 -7.49
C TYR A 8 4.89 19.58 -6.50
N VAL A 9 3.61 19.46 -6.19
CA VAL A 9 2.90 20.38 -5.30
C VAL A 9 1.96 19.63 -4.37
N VAL A 10 1.54 20.28 -3.30
CA VAL A 10 0.60 19.76 -2.31
C VAL A 10 -0.57 20.72 -2.19
N ALA A 11 -1.80 20.20 -2.24
CA ALA A 11 -3.00 20.99 -1.96
C ALA A 11 -3.02 21.48 -0.50
N THR A 12 -3.23 22.77 -0.26
CA THR A 12 -3.29 23.38 1.09
C THR A 12 -4.70 23.39 1.68
N ARG A 13 -5.69 22.99 0.89
CA ARG A 13 -7.12 22.89 1.22
C ARG A 13 -7.78 21.87 0.31
N ASP A 14 -9.05 21.59 0.53
CA ASP A 14 -9.85 20.84 -0.44
C ASP A 14 -10.10 21.67 -1.71
N ILE A 15 -9.96 21.03 -2.88
CA ILE A 15 -10.07 21.64 -4.21
C ILE A 15 -10.87 20.70 -5.12
N ASN A 16 -12.12 21.04 -5.48
CA ASN A 16 -12.90 20.27 -6.48
C ASN A 16 -12.89 18.73 -6.25
N ASN A 17 -13.20 18.27 -5.03
CA ASN A 17 -13.14 16.87 -4.58
C ASN A 17 -11.73 16.26 -4.47
N ILE A 18 -10.68 17.08 -4.57
CA ILE A 18 -9.32 16.72 -4.18
C ILE A 18 -9.13 17.12 -2.73
N ARG A 19 -8.76 16.15 -1.89
CA ARG A 19 -8.55 16.37 -0.46
C ARG A 19 -7.32 17.22 -0.21
N GLU A 20 -7.33 18.03 0.85
CA GLU A 20 -6.15 18.66 1.41
C GLU A 20 -5.00 17.66 1.51
N ARG A 21 -3.77 18.15 1.30
CA ARG A 21 -2.51 17.39 1.33
C ARG A 21 -2.30 16.45 0.15
N SER A 22 -3.18 16.47 -0.85
CA SER A 22 -2.98 15.70 -2.08
C SER A 22 -1.76 16.18 -2.84
N VAL A 23 -0.88 15.23 -3.17
CA VAL A 23 0.29 15.48 -4.01
C VAL A 23 -0.14 15.45 -5.48
N GLY A 24 0.33 16.44 -6.24
CA GLY A 24 0.10 16.51 -7.67
C GLY A 24 1.32 17.04 -8.42
N LEU A 25 1.27 16.88 -9.74
CA LEU A 25 2.26 17.37 -10.68
C LEU A 25 1.67 18.54 -11.47
N VAL A 26 2.40 19.66 -11.52
CA VAL A 26 1.99 20.85 -12.27
C VAL A 26 2.07 20.58 -13.77
N GLY A 27 0.96 20.81 -14.48
CA GLY A 27 0.87 20.70 -15.93
C GLY A 27 1.07 22.02 -16.66
N ASP A 28 0.23 23.02 -16.38
CA ASP A 28 0.23 24.33 -17.06
C ASP A 28 -0.03 25.47 -16.06
N ILE A 29 0.51 26.66 -16.35
CA ILE A 29 0.38 27.85 -15.51
C ILE A 29 0.01 29.05 -16.38
N SER A 30 -1.10 29.71 -16.06
CA SER A 30 -1.57 30.92 -16.72
C SER A 30 -2.01 31.97 -15.69
N GLY A 31 -1.10 32.91 -15.41
CA GLY A 31 -1.29 33.92 -14.37
C GLY A 31 -1.44 33.30 -12.97
N LYS A 32 -2.62 33.44 -12.38
CA LYS A 32 -2.95 32.82 -11.07
C LYS A 32 -3.53 31.42 -11.19
N LYS A 33 -3.94 31.01 -12.40
CA LYS A 33 -4.51 29.69 -12.64
C LYS A 33 -3.40 28.67 -12.90
N ILE A 34 -3.57 27.49 -12.35
CA ILE A 34 -2.65 26.37 -12.49
C ILE A 34 -3.42 25.08 -12.70
N THR A 35 -2.96 24.24 -13.62
CA THR A 35 -3.47 22.87 -13.75
C THR A 35 -2.54 21.89 -13.03
N VAL A 36 -3.13 21.02 -12.24
CA VAL A 36 -2.39 20.05 -11.43
C VAL A 36 -3.00 18.67 -11.63
N PHE A 37 -2.17 17.71 -12.03
CA PHE A 37 -2.53 16.29 -12.04
C PHE A 37 -2.33 15.71 -10.65
N PHE A 38 -3.42 15.46 -9.93
CA PHE A 38 -3.39 14.86 -8.60
C PHE A 38 -3.32 13.34 -8.68
N ILE A 39 -2.21 12.78 -8.21
CA ILE A 39 -1.81 11.39 -8.48
C ILE A 39 -2.81 10.41 -7.86
N GLY A 40 -3.18 10.62 -6.59
CA GLY A 40 -4.07 9.73 -5.87
C GLY A 40 -5.50 9.70 -6.41
N ALA A 41 -5.95 10.80 -7.02
CA ALA A 41 -7.26 10.91 -7.64
C ALA A 41 -7.26 10.50 -9.12
N ASN A 42 -6.07 10.38 -9.74
CA ASN A 42 -5.87 10.17 -11.16
C ASN A 42 -6.66 11.20 -12.01
N LYS A 43 -6.58 12.48 -11.63
CA LYS A 43 -7.36 13.57 -12.24
C LYS A 43 -6.55 14.86 -12.34
N THR A 44 -6.74 15.59 -13.43
CA THR A 44 -6.24 16.95 -13.61
C THR A 44 -7.30 17.95 -13.17
N ILE A 45 -6.90 18.92 -12.35
CA ILE A 45 -7.78 19.97 -11.83
C ILE A 45 -7.13 21.33 -12.09
N GLU A 46 -7.92 22.27 -12.62
CA GLU A 46 -7.57 23.69 -12.62
C GLU A 46 -7.90 24.29 -11.24
N THR A 47 -6.94 25.02 -10.66
CA THR A 47 -7.09 25.70 -9.38
C THR A 47 -6.29 27.01 -9.37
N ASP A 48 -6.39 27.75 -8.28
CA ASP A 48 -5.57 28.93 -8.03
C ASP A 48 -4.21 28.52 -7.42
N ILE A 49 -3.14 29.19 -7.82
CA ILE A 49 -1.77 28.95 -7.35
C ILE A 49 -1.62 29.09 -5.83
N HIS A 50 -2.49 29.84 -5.15
CA HIS A 50 -2.48 29.98 -3.69
C HIS A 50 -3.10 28.77 -2.96
N HIS A 51 -3.78 27.87 -3.67
CA HIS A 51 -4.36 26.64 -3.10
C HIS A 51 -3.38 25.47 -3.04
N ILE A 52 -2.14 25.70 -3.49
CA ILE A 52 -1.10 24.69 -3.54
C ILE A 52 0.22 25.26 -3.01
N VAL A 53 1.12 24.38 -2.60
CA VAL A 53 2.49 24.72 -2.22
C VAL A 53 3.47 23.78 -2.90
N TYR A 54 4.64 24.30 -3.26
CA TYR A 54 5.74 23.49 -3.78
C TYR A 54 6.11 22.36 -2.82
N LEU A 55 6.35 21.17 -3.38
CA LEU A 55 6.85 20.00 -2.67
C LEU A 55 8.13 19.50 -3.33
N ASP A 56 9.20 19.47 -2.54
CA ASP A 56 10.41 18.73 -2.87
C ASP A 56 10.21 17.26 -2.50
N ILE A 57 9.92 16.41 -3.48
CA ILE A 57 9.60 14.99 -3.25
C ILE A 57 10.79 14.18 -2.75
N GLU A 58 12.03 14.60 -3.07
CA GLU A 58 13.25 13.97 -2.59
C GLU A 58 13.45 14.22 -1.08
N LYS A 59 12.77 15.24 -0.54
CA LYS A 59 12.72 15.56 0.90
C LYS A 59 11.48 15.00 1.60
N THR A 60 11.03 13.82 1.17
CA THR A 60 9.94 13.07 1.80
C THR A 60 10.36 11.64 2.13
N GLY A 61 9.65 11.01 3.07
CA GLY A 61 10.07 9.73 3.64
C GLY A 61 11.32 9.92 4.50
N LYS A 62 11.99 8.82 4.84
CA LYS A 62 13.18 8.90 5.71
C LYS A 62 14.31 9.69 5.03
N PRO A 63 15.03 10.58 5.74
CA PRO A 63 14.95 10.88 7.19
C PRO A 63 13.96 11.99 7.59
N TYR A 64 13.15 12.48 6.66
CA TYR A 64 12.23 13.61 6.85
C TYR A 64 10.98 13.24 7.65
N LYS A 65 10.31 14.27 8.20
CA LYS A 65 9.14 14.13 9.07
C LYS A 65 7.84 13.75 8.36
N LYS A 66 7.78 13.99 7.05
CA LYS A 66 6.59 13.74 6.22
C LYS A 66 6.89 12.74 5.14
N LYS A 67 5.88 11.97 4.75
CA LYS A 67 5.95 10.90 3.75
C LYS A 67 4.70 10.90 2.87
N ILE A 68 4.89 10.60 1.59
CA ILE A 68 3.80 10.45 0.63
C ILE A 68 3.28 9.01 0.72
N CYS A 69 1.97 8.85 0.91
CA CYS A 69 1.34 7.52 0.88
C CYS A 69 1.32 6.97 -0.54
N ASN A 70 1.79 5.74 -0.76
CA ASN A 70 1.82 5.13 -2.11
C ASN A 70 0.44 4.71 -2.67
N ARG A 71 -0.65 4.86 -1.90
CA ARG A 71 -2.01 4.57 -2.33
C ARG A 71 -2.77 5.87 -2.62
N CYS A 72 -3.07 6.65 -1.57
CA CYS A 72 -3.81 7.89 -1.71
C CYS A 72 -2.98 9.11 -2.15
N HIS A 73 -1.65 9.01 -2.18
CA HIS A 73 -0.73 10.09 -2.56
C HIS A 73 -0.93 11.39 -1.79
N LEU A 74 -1.35 11.28 -0.52
CA LEU A 74 -1.36 12.40 0.39
C LEU A 74 0.00 12.51 1.10
N LEU A 75 0.45 13.74 1.32
CA LEU A 75 1.57 14.03 2.19
C LEU A 75 1.11 13.98 3.65
N LYS A 76 1.66 13.05 4.42
CA LYS A 76 1.26 12.76 5.80
C LYS A 76 2.47 12.73 6.74
N ASP A 77 2.23 12.80 8.04
CA ASP A 77 3.31 12.70 9.03
C ASP A 77 3.77 11.25 9.14
N MET A 78 5.02 11.03 9.55
CA MET A 78 5.59 9.67 9.65
C MET A 78 4.81 8.75 10.61
N GLU A 79 4.11 9.32 11.59
CA GLU A 79 3.27 8.62 12.57
C GLU A 79 1.96 8.07 11.96
N ASP A 80 1.54 8.58 10.80
CA ASP A 80 0.39 8.08 10.04
C ASP A 80 0.69 6.75 9.32
N PHE A 81 1.90 6.21 9.48
CA PHE A 81 2.36 4.98 8.85
C PHE A 81 2.87 4.00 9.91
N ASP A 82 2.39 2.75 9.88
CA ASP A 82 2.87 1.74 10.82
C ASP A 82 4.33 1.38 10.55
N ILE A 83 5.09 1.17 11.62
CA ILE A 83 6.43 0.60 11.55
C ILE A 83 6.30 -0.88 11.18
N ASN A 84 7.00 -1.33 10.13
CA ASN A 84 6.94 -2.72 9.66
C ASN A 84 8.26 -3.46 9.69
N GLN A 85 9.39 -2.76 9.65
CA GLN A 85 10.72 -3.38 9.58
C GLN A 85 11.73 -2.55 10.37
N THR A 86 12.89 -3.13 10.63
CA THR A 86 14.06 -2.43 11.16
C THR A 86 15.21 -2.69 10.19
N ASP A 87 15.88 -1.65 9.71
CA ASP A 87 17.02 -1.83 8.81
C ASP A 87 18.29 -2.31 9.53
N ALA A 88 19.32 -2.67 8.76
CA ALA A 88 20.60 -3.15 9.31
C ALA A 88 21.30 -2.14 10.22
N LYS A 89 20.93 -0.85 10.18
CA LYS A 89 21.45 0.22 11.05
C LYS A 89 20.55 0.46 12.27
N GLY A 90 19.58 -0.42 12.53
CA GLY A 90 18.66 -0.33 13.66
C GLY A 90 17.51 0.66 13.47
N ARG A 91 17.37 1.27 12.28
CA ARG A 91 16.35 2.33 12.05
C ARG A 91 15.01 1.70 11.67
N LYS A 92 13.95 2.10 12.37
CA LYS A 92 12.57 1.64 12.13
C LYS A 92 12.03 2.12 10.80
N THR A 93 11.66 1.22 9.90
CA THR A 93 11.05 1.50 8.59
C THR A 93 9.54 1.42 8.69
N THR A 94 8.87 2.40 8.10
CA THR A 94 7.40 2.44 8.04
C THR A 94 6.88 1.85 6.74
N ARG A 95 5.67 1.31 6.78
CA ARG A 95 4.92 0.89 5.58
C ARG A 95 4.82 2.04 4.58
N PRO A 96 4.84 1.77 3.27
CA PRO A 96 4.65 2.82 2.26
C PRO A 96 3.21 3.36 2.21
N THR A 97 2.25 2.58 2.71
CA THR A 97 0.83 2.92 2.78
C THR A 97 0.46 3.42 4.17
N CYS A 98 -0.29 4.53 4.26
CA CYS A 98 -0.74 5.09 5.54
C CYS A 98 -1.82 4.22 6.20
N LYS A 99 -1.99 4.38 7.51
CA LYS A 99 -2.96 3.65 8.36
C LYS A 99 -4.39 3.70 7.81
N GLU A 100 -4.85 4.87 7.40
CA GLU A 100 -6.18 5.05 6.79
C GLU A 100 -6.36 4.18 5.53
N CYS A 101 -5.35 4.18 4.65
CA CYS A 101 -5.37 3.34 3.45
C CYS A 101 -5.25 1.86 3.77
N ARG A 102 -4.64 1.49 4.90
CA ARG A 102 -4.51 0.10 5.37
C ARG A 102 -5.82 -0.48 5.84
N VAL A 103 -6.71 0.31 6.45
CA VAL A 103 -8.07 -0.16 6.80
C VAL A 103 -8.75 -0.80 5.58
N ALA A 104 -8.68 -0.14 4.42
CA ALA A 104 -9.24 -0.66 3.18
C ALA A 104 -8.36 -1.68 2.43
N ILE A 105 -7.16 -2.02 2.92
CA ILE A 105 -6.34 -3.15 2.41
C ILE A 105 -6.58 -4.39 3.27
N ASP A 106 -6.57 -4.19 4.58
CA ASP A 106 -6.65 -5.25 5.58
C ASP A 106 -8.06 -5.86 5.61
N GLY A 107 -9.10 -5.06 5.35
CA GLY A 107 -10.47 -5.55 5.18
C GLY A 107 -11.01 -6.21 6.44
N GLU A 108 -11.83 -7.25 6.24
CA GLU A 108 -12.40 -8.06 7.30
C GLU A 108 -11.35 -8.98 7.93
N PRO A 109 -11.14 -8.93 9.25
CA PRO A 109 -10.21 -9.83 9.91
C PRO A 109 -10.73 -11.27 9.87
N LEU A 110 -9.80 -12.23 9.96
CA LEU A 110 -10.13 -13.64 10.15
C LEU A 110 -11.09 -13.82 11.34
N LYS A 111 -12.25 -14.41 11.06
CA LYS A 111 -13.28 -14.66 12.08
C LYS A 111 -12.76 -15.59 13.18
N PRO A 112 -13.10 -15.35 14.46
CA PRO A 112 -12.62 -16.17 15.57
C PRO A 112 -12.91 -17.68 15.42
N ASP A 113 -14.09 -18.04 14.93
CA ASP A 113 -14.46 -19.45 14.75
C ASP A 113 -13.72 -20.10 13.58
N GLU A 114 -13.46 -19.35 12.51
CA GLU A 114 -12.62 -19.79 11.39
C GLU A 114 -11.17 -19.98 11.82
N LYS A 115 -10.65 -19.07 12.65
CA LYS A 115 -9.33 -19.22 13.28
C LYS A 115 -9.28 -20.49 14.13
N ARG A 116 -10.26 -20.73 14.99
CA ARG A 116 -10.34 -21.93 15.83
C ARG A 116 -10.39 -23.20 14.99
N ARG A 117 -11.20 -23.22 13.93
CA ARG A 117 -11.32 -24.32 12.96
C ARG A 117 -9.98 -24.67 12.33
N LEU A 118 -9.23 -23.66 11.86
CA LEU A 118 -7.94 -23.86 11.20
C LEU A 118 -6.81 -24.16 12.19
N GLU A 119 -6.83 -23.60 13.40
CA GLU A 119 -5.86 -23.94 14.45
C GLU A 119 -5.97 -25.40 14.89
N ALA A 120 -7.18 -25.98 14.90
CA ALA A 120 -7.39 -27.40 15.21
C ALA A 120 -6.69 -28.35 14.23
N ILE A 121 -6.49 -27.91 12.98
CA ILE A 121 -5.80 -28.67 11.92
C ILE A 121 -4.42 -28.10 11.58
N LYS A 122 -3.81 -27.36 12.51
CA LYS A 122 -2.49 -26.75 12.30
C LYS A 122 -1.45 -27.80 11.89
N PRO A 123 -0.75 -27.63 10.76
CA PRO A 123 0.22 -28.61 10.30
C PRO A 123 1.39 -28.74 11.27
N LYS A 124 1.91 -29.96 11.42
CA LYS A 124 3.06 -30.32 12.26
C LYS A 124 4.04 -31.16 11.46
N GLY A 125 5.33 -31.05 11.76
CA GLY A 125 6.36 -31.82 11.05
C GLY A 125 6.52 -31.36 9.61
N ILE A 126 6.35 -32.28 8.66
CA ILE A 126 6.48 -32.00 7.22
C ILE A 126 5.12 -31.57 6.67
N PHE A 127 5.10 -30.50 5.87
CA PHE A 127 3.89 -30.01 5.19
C PHE A 127 4.22 -29.47 3.80
N THR A 128 3.31 -29.72 2.86
CA THR A 128 3.42 -29.28 1.46
C THR A 128 2.46 -28.14 1.22
N CYS A 129 2.98 -26.97 0.83
CA CYS A 129 2.15 -25.80 0.54
C CYS A 129 1.24 -26.09 -0.68
N PRO A 130 -0.08 -25.88 -0.60
CA PRO A 130 -0.99 -26.18 -1.70
C PRO A 130 -0.79 -25.27 -2.93
N ILE A 131 -0.21 -24.08 -2.74
CA ILE A 131 0.03 -23.12 -3.83
C ILE A 131 1.33 -23.40 -4.57
N CYS A 132 2.47 -23.33 -3.88
CA CYS A 132 3.79 -23.47 -4.53
C CYS A 132 4.32 -24.91 -4.55
N GLN A 133 3.60 -25.87 -3.96
CA GLN A 133 3.94 -27.30 -3.89
C GLN A 133 5.30 -27.61 -3.22
N LYS A 134 5.93 -26.63 -2.59
CA LYS A 134 7.15 -26.84 -1.81
C LYS A 134 6.81 -27.56 -0.50
N THR A 135 7.53 -28.66 -0.26
CA THR A 135 7.50 -29.41 0.99
C THR A 135 8.50 -28.81 1.98
N SER A 136 8.11 -28.62 3.24
CA SER A 136 8.94 -27.98 4.26
C SER A 136 8.65 -28.52 5.65
N ILE A 137 9.64 -28.42 6.53
CA ILE A 137 9.47 -28.65 7.98
C ILE A 137 8.87 -27.38 8.59
N VAL A 138 7.66 -27.51 9.14
CA VAL A 138 6.86 -26.41 9.71
C VAL A 138 7.62 -25.74 10.85
N GLY A 139 7.82 -24.42 10.76
CA GLY A 139 8.48 -23.60 11.77
C GLY A 139 10.01 -23.64 11.74
N ILE A 140 10.62 -24.55 10.98
CA ILE A 140 12.08 -24.68 10.85
C ILE A 140 12.56 -24.15 9.50
N THR A 141 12.08 -24.75 8.41
CA THR A 141 12.50 -24.39 7.04
C THR A 141 11.53 -23.41 6.37
N ALA A 142 10.28 -23.35 6.84
CA ALA A 142 9.30 -22.37 6.40
C ALA A 142 8.30 -22.05 7.52
N LYS A 143 7.82 -20.80 7.54
CA LYS A 143 6.66 -20.41 8.35
C LYS A 143 5.38 -20.64 7.56
N PHE A 144 4.37 -21.15 8.22
CA PHE A 144 3.03 -21.35 7.67
C PHE A 144 2.04 -20.45 8.42
N VAL A 145 1.09 -19.90 7.67
CA VAL A 145 0.11 -18.92 8.15
C VAL A 145 -1.28 -19.34 7.67
N ILE A 146 -2.29 -18.87 8.39
CA ILE A 146 -3.69 -19.00 7.98
C ILE A 146 -3.96 -17.93 6.92
N ASP A 147 -4.27 -18.36 5.70
CA ASP A 147 -4.82 -17.50 4.65
C ASP A 147 -6.32 -17.30 4.88
N HIS A 148 -6.83 -16.11 4.57
CA HIS A 148 -8.24 -15.78 4.72
C HIS A 148 -8.69 -14.75 3.71
N ASP A 149 -9.99 -14.75 3.44
CA ASP A 149 -10.59 -13.76 2.55
C ASP A 149 -10.86 -12.45 3.30
N HIS A 150 -10.11 -11.41 2.95
CA HIS A 150 -10.25 -10.05 3.49
C HIS A 150 -11.59 -9.37 3.17
N LYS A 151 -12.48 -9.97 2.37
CA LYS A 151 -13.85 -9.47 2.14
C LYS A 151 -14.88 -10.08 3.09
N THR A 152 -14.67 -11.32 3.52
CA THR A 152 -15.67 -12.11 4.27
C THR A 152 -15.21 -12.53 5.66
N GLY A 153 -13.91 -12.43 5.94
CA GLY A 153 -13.26 -12.94 7.14
C GLY A 153 -13.21 -14.48 7.19
N ALA A 154 -13.58 -15.18 6.12
CA ALA A 154 -13.59 -16.64 6.06
C ALA A 154 -12.17 -17.19 5.88
N GLY A 155 -11.82 -18.22 6.67
CA GLY A 155 -10.52 -18.87 6.59
C GLY A 155 -10.45 -19.75 5.35
N ARG A 156 -9.38 -19.62 4.57
CA ARG A 156 -9.09 -20.51 3.44
C ARG A 156 -8.34 -21.73 3.96
N GLU A 157 -7.01 -21.72 3.86
CA GLU A 157 -6.16 -22.85 4.25
C GLU A 157 -4.86 -22.40 4.92
N TRP A 158 -4.07 -23.37 5.37
CA TRP A 158 -2.68 -23.14 5.75
C TRP A 158 -1.79 -23.10 4.52
N ILE A 159 -1.10 -21.98 4.32
CA ILE A 159 -0.13 -21.80 3.23
C ILE A 159 1.19 -21.28 3.79
N CYS A 160 2.27 -21.40 3.02
CA CYS A 160 3.55 -20.83 3.45
C CYS A 160 3.51 -19.29 3.41
N ASP A 161 4.22 -18.64 4.32
CA ASP A 161 4.28 -17.18 4.44
C ASP A 161 4.72 -16.48 3.14
N SER A 162 5.57 -17.14 2.36
CA SER A 162 6.00 -16.67 1.04
C SER A 162 4.84 -16.60 0.03
N CYS A 163 3.97 -17.62 -0.02
CA CYS A 163 2.79 -17.61 -0.88
C CYS A 163 1.79 -16.58 -0.39
N ASN A 164 1.53 -16.51 0.92
CA ASN A 164 0.64 -15.53 1.53
C ASN A 164 1.05 -14.08 1.19
N THR A 165 2.34 -13.76 1.39
CA THR A 165 2.89 -12.45 1.02
C THR A 165 2.78 -12.20 -0.48
N GLY A 166 2.91 -13.24 -1.31
CA GLY A 166 2.72 -13.19 -2.75
C GLY A 166 1.28 -12.81 -3.13
N LEU A 167 0.28 -13.46 -2.56
CA LEU A 167 -1.14 -13.16 -2.79
C LEU A 167 -1.45 -11.69 -2.45
N GLY A 168 -0.98 -11.22 -1.29
CA GLY A 168 -1.17 -9.83 -0.87
C GLY A 168 -0.53 -8.79 -1.80
N ARG A 169 0.53 -9.14 -2.56
CA ARG A 169 1.11 -8.24 -3.59
C ARG A 169 0.19 -8.07 -4.80
N PHE A 170 -0.64 -9.07 -5.07
CA PHE A 170 -1.67 -9.04 -6.10
C PHE A 170 -3.06 -8.74 -5.53
N LYS A 171 -3.12 -8.17 -4.31
CA LYS A 171 -4.35 -7.73 -3.63
C LYS A 171 -5.41 -8.84 -3.49
N ASP A 172 -4.97 -10.10 -3.45
CA ASP A 172 -5.85 -11.27 -3.41
C ASP A 172 -6.88 -11.29 -4.56
N ASP A 173 -6.54 -10.65 -5.68
CA ASP A 173 -7.43 -10.40 -6.82
C ASP A 173 -7.09 -11.35 -7.99
N PRO A 174 -7.97 -12.30 -8.33
CA PRO A 174 -7.77 -13.21 -9.46
C PRO A 174 -7.56 -12.50 -10.80
N GLU A 175 -8.18 -11.34 -11.03
CA GLU A 175 -8.01 -10.59 -12.29
C GLU A 175 -6.59 -10.03 -12.41
N LEU A 176 -6.00 -9.54 -11.31
CA LEU A 176 -4.61 -9.10 -11.29
C LEU A 176 -3.64 -10.26 -11.50
N ILE A 177 -3.93 -11.43 -10.91
CA ILE A 177 -3.14 -12.64 -11.12
C ILE A 177 -3.22 -13.08 -12.59
N GLN A 178 -4.39 -12.98 -13.23
CA GLN A 178 -4.52 -13.29 -14.65
C GLN A 178 -3.64 -12.37 -15.51
N ARG A 179 -3.58 -11.07 -15.20
CA ARG A 179 -2.67 -10.14 -15.90
C ARG A 179 -1.20 -10.52 -15.76
N VAL A 180 -0.80 -11.10 -14.61
CA VAL A 180 0.56 -11.62 -14.44
C VAL A 180 0.81 -12.82 -15.33
N ILE A 181 -0.16 -13.74 -15.44
CA ILE A 181 -0.08 -14.89 -16.33
C ILE A 181 0.07 -14.41 -17.79
N ASP A 182 -0.74 -13.45 -18.21
CA ASP A 182 -0.70 -12.91 -19.56
C ASP A 182 0.63 -12.20 -19.84
N TYR A 183 1.14 -11.41 -18.89
CA TYR A 183 2.46 -10.76 -18.98
C TYR A 183 3.59 -11.78 -19.14
N LEU A 184 3.56 -12.90 -18.41
CA LEU A 184 4.60 -13.94 -18.49
C LEU A 184 4.57 -14.74 -19.79
N LYS A 185 3.43 -14.76 -20.49
CA LYS A 185 3.28 -15.46 -21.77
C LYS A 185 3.75 -14.62 -22.96
N ASN A 186 3.87 -13.30 -22.78
CA ASN A 186 4.38 -12.36 -23.78
C ASN A 186 5.90 -12.29 -23.73
#